data_AF-A0A1A8V0S1-F1
#
_entry.id   AF-A0A1A8V0S1-F1
#
_cell.length_a   1.000
_cell.length_b   1.000
_cell.length_c   1.000
_cell.angle_alpha   90.00
_cell.angle_beta   90.00
_cell.angle_gamma   90.00
#
_symmetry.space_group_name_H-M   'P 1'
#
loop_
_entity.id
_entity.type
_entity.pdbx_description
1 polymer ?
#
loop_
_entity_poly.entity_id
_entity_poly.type
_entity_poly.pdbx_seq_one_letter_code
_entity_poly.pdbx_strand_id
1 'polypeptide(L)'
;PGTYMKDFCSVDHQTICQPCEEGYYSPEHNTFDRCEQCSCQHGKCVRTNGTCLCPSGFLCSNSTCSVCEMNTCSVEEKPKRTEHPPGQYLYQCEPKCPEYQYFDSKEDTCKPKTQCITLGLVEKIPGNNTHDSICQKPHDNNSVYMILCFGFVLLSLTLFIFVSHTCWRNIRKQAANKKPIQAVQCKTSDFHLSKEESGFQLVIQDESKDSSSLSMEDLEKVSSLS
;
A
#
# COMPACT_ATOMS: atom_id res chain seq x y z
N PRO A 1 -52.22 20.08 -7.69
CA PRO A 1 -51.50 21.00 -6.79
C PRO A 1 -50.47 21.87 -7.56
N GLY A 2 -50.05 22.99 -6.97
CA GLY A 2 -49.12 23.95 -7.58
C GLY A 2 -49.67 24.75 -8.75
N THR A 3 -50.97 24.65 -8.99
CA THR A 3 -51.71 25.39 -10.01
C THR A 3 -52.97 25.98 -9.41
N TYR A 4 -53.48 27.04 -10.04
CA TYR A 4 -54.80 27.58 -9.80
C TYR A 4 -55.65 27.42 -11.06
N MET A 5 -56.97 27.41 -10.90
CA MET A 5 -57.91 27.29 -12.00
C MET A 5 -58.12 28.66 -12.63
N LYS A 6 -57.69 28.81 -13.88
CA LYS A 6 -57.88 30.04 -14.65
C LYS A 6 -59.24 30.10 -15.33
N ASP A 7 -59.72 28.96 -15.82
CA ASP A 7 -61.00 28.88 -16.50
C ASP A 7 -61.70 27.55 -16.22
N PHE A 8 -63.03 27.59 -16.16
CA PHE A 8 -63.86 26.41 -15.93
C PHE A 8 -63.98 25.58 -17.21
N CYS A 9 -64.19 24.27 -17.06
CA CYS A 9 -64.52 23.44 -18.22
C CYS A 9 -65.84 23.89 -18.85
N SER A 10 -65.91 23.81 -20.18
CA SER A 10 -67.15 23.94 -20.94
C SER A 10 -67.40 22.68 -21.79
N VAL A 11 -68.42 22.70 -22.65
CA VAL A 11 -68.67 21.60 -23.60
C VAL A 11 -67.49 21.41 -24.56
N ASP A 12 -66.78 22.48 -24.89
CA ASP A 12 -65.75 22.50 -25.93
C ASP A 12 -64.32 22.37 -25.39
N HIS A 13 -64.11 22.52 -24.08
CA HIS A 13 -62.78 22.42 -23.48
C HIS A 13 -62.79 22.00 -22.01
N GLN A 14 -61.69 21.38 -21.60
CA GLN A 14 -61.44 21.01 -20.21
C GLN A 14 -61.01 22.23 -19.39
N THR A 15 -61.09 22.10 -18.06
CA THR A 15 -60.64 23.11 -17.10
C THR A 15 -59.21 23.57 -17.41
N ILE A 16 -59.00 24.88 -17.47
CA ILE A 16 -57.70 25.47 -17.75
C ILE A 16 -57.03 25.80 -16.42
N CYS A 17 -55.89 25.18 -16.15
CA CYS A 17 -55.07 25.43 -14.96
C CYS A 17 -53.81 26.20 -15.33
N GLN A 18 -53.39 27.13 -14.46
CA GLN A 18 -52.12 27.85 -14.59
C GLN A 18 -51.23 27.63 -13.37
N PRO A 19 -49.89 27.57 -13.56
CA PRO A 19 -48.96 27.41 -12.45
C PRO A 19 -48.98 28.61 -11.52
N CYS A 20 -48.79 28.38 -10.23
CA CYS A 20 -48.61 29.46 -9.26
C CYS A 20 -47.37 30.29 -9.59
N GLU A 21 -47.44 31.59 -9.36
CA GLU A 21 -46.30 32.50 -9.49
C GLU A 21 -45.25 32.25 -8.39
N GLU A 22 -44.05 32.82 -8.54
CA GLU A 22 -43.04 32.75 -7.48
C GLU A 22 -43.56 33.42 -6.20
N GLY A 23 -43.36 32.76 -5.05
CA GLY A 23 -43.89 33.23 -3.77
C GLY A 23 -45.34 32.80 -3.49
N TYR A 24 -45.95 31.98 -4.36
CA TYR A 24 -47.28 31.43 -4.16
C TYR A 24 -47.33 29.90 -4.30
N TYR A 25 -48.30 29.28 -3.65
CA TYR A 25 -48.48 27.83 -3.65
C TYR A 25 -49.95 27.39 -3.63
N SER A 26 -50.21 26.15 -4.02
CA SER A 26 -51.53 25.51 -3.97
C SER A 26 -51.34 24.05 -3.54
N PRO A 27 -51.70 23.69 -2.29
CA PRO A 27 -51.36 22.39 -1.71
C PRO A 27 -52.20 21.23 -2.28
N GLU A 28 -53.42 21.53 -2.71
CA GLU A 28 -54.41 20.54 -3.13
C GLU A 28 -54.79 20.71 -4.61
N HIS A 29 -55.59 19.78 -5.13
CA HIS A 29 -56.32 20.01 -6.38
C HIS A 29 -57.64 20.66 -6.02
N ASN A 30 -57.80 21.93 -6.37
CA ASN A 30 -58.96 22.72 -6.02
C ASN A 30 -59.43 23.55 -7.22
N THR A 31 -60.60 24.16 -7.08
CA THR A 31 -61.21 25.05 -8.08
C THR A 31 -60.95 26.52 -7.75
N PHE A 32 -59.92 26.83 -6.97
CA PHE A 32 -59.62 28.21 -6.62
C PHE A 32 -58.98 28.93 -7.80
N ASP A 33 -59.36 30.20 -7.96
CA ASP A 33 -58.90 31.10 -9.01
C ASP A 33 -57.54 31.75 -8.70
N ARG A 34 -56.94 31.40 -7.56
CA ARG A 34 -55.67 31.96 -7.09
C ARG A 34 -54.92 30.95 -6.22
N CYS A 35 -53.62 31.21 -6.08
CA CYS A 35 -52.75 30.50 -5.16
C CYS A 35 -52.61 31.26 -3.82
N GLU A 36 -52.22 30.55 -2.78
CA GLU A 36 -51.91 31.10 -1.46
C GLU A 36 -50.51 31.71 -1.42
N GLN A 37 -50.31 32.77 -0.64
CA GLN A 37 -49.02 33.44 -0.52
C GLN A 37 -48.12 32.70 0.48
N CYS A 38 -46.86 32.50 0.12
CA CYS A 38 -45.88 31.87 1.00
C CYS A 38 -45.39 32.86 2.08
N SER A 39 -45.17 32.35 3.29
CA SER A 39 -44.62 33.12 4.42
C SER A 39 -43.10 32.99 4.56
N CYS A 40 -42.38 32.81 3.45
CA CYS A 40 -40.92 32.67 3.45
C CYS A 40 -40.26 34.04 3.60
N GLN A 41 -39.50 34.27 4.69
CA GLN A 41 -38.66 35.47 4.79
C GLN A 41 -37.44 35.38 3.88
N HIS A 42 -36.85 34.19 3.77
CA HIS A 42 -35.65 33.93 2.98
C HIS A 42 -35.84 32.65 2.16
N GLY A 43 -35.47 32.69 0.88
CA GLY A 43 -35.46 31.51 0.02
C GLY A 43 -36.67 31.38 -0.92
N LYS A 44 -36.79 30.20 -1.54
CA LYS A 44 -37.79 29.91 -2.58
C LYS A 44 -38.88 29.01 -2.01
N CYS A 45 -40.12 29.35 -2.34
CA CYS A 45 -41.27 28.57 -1.94
C CYS A 45 -41.58 27.47 -2.97
N VAL A 46 -41.91 26.27 -2.48
CA VAL A 46 -42.37 25.16 -3.31
C VAL A 46 -43.85 25.35 -3.65
N ARG A 47 -44.15 25.52 -4.94
CA ARG A 47 -45.52 25.79 -5.45
C ARG A 47 -46.56 24.75 -5.02
N THR A 48 -46.16 23.50 -4.79
CA THR A 48 -47.11 22.41 -4.50
C THR A 48 -47.48 22.27 -3.03
N ASN A 49 -46.78 22.90 -2.09
CA ASN A 49 -47.05 22.70 -0.65
C ASN A 49 -46.68 23.89 0.24
N GLY A 50 -46.14 24.97 -0.32
CA GLY A 50 -45.79 26.17 0.45
C GLY A 50 -44.50 26.05 1.26
N THR A 51 -43.77 24.92 1.16
CA THR A 51 -42.54 24.72 1.93
C THR A 51 -41.45 25.66 1.45
N CYS A 52 -40.82 26.37 2.37
CA CYS A 52 -39.72 27.29 2.10
C CYS A 52 -38.39 26.52 2.02
N LEU A 53 -37.61 26.80 0.98
CA LEU A 53 -36.28 26.24 0.75
C LEU A 53 -35.23 27.34 0.81
N CYS A 54 -34.18 27.13 1.59
CA CYS A 54 -33.05 28.04 1.61
C CYS A 54 -32.29 28.05 0.27
N PRO A 55 -31.60 29.16 -0.07
CA PRO A 55 -30.72 29.23 -1.21
C PRO A 55 -29.60 28.17 -1.14
N SER A 56 -28.98 27.87 -2.28
CA SER A 56 -27.82 26.98 -2.34
C SER A 56 -26.72 27.44 -1.37
N GLY A 57 -26.21 26.50 -0.57
CA GLY A 57 -25.23 26.79 0.49
C GLY A 57 -25.82 27.19 1.83
N PHE A 58 -27.15 27.22 1.97
CA PHE A 58 -27.83 27.52 3.23
C PHE A 58 -28.80 26.40 3.65
N LEU A 59 -29.04 26.28 4.95
CA LEU A 59 -29.86 25.26 5.59
C LEU A 59 -30.93 25.93 6.47
N CYS A 60 -32.09 25.30 6.59
CA CYS A 60 -33.18 25.82 7.42
C CYS A 60 -32.84 25.67 8.91
N SER A 61 -32.95 26.72 9.72
CA SER A 61 -32.72 26.60 11.17
C SER A 61 -33.87 25.96 11.94
N ASN A 62 -35.09 25.96 11.36
CA ASN A 62 -36.29 25.46 12.01
C ASN A 62 -37.27 24.81 11.01
N SER A 63 -38.33 24.20 11.54
CA SER A 63 -39.34 23.49 10.73
C SER A 63 -40.08 24.37 9.73
N THR A 64 -40.25 25.65 10.02
CA THR A 64 -40.85 26.62 9.11
C THR A 64 -39.86 27.22 8.11
N CYS A 65 -38.56 26.89 8.24
CA CYS A 65 -37.47 27.48 7.47
C CYS A 65 -37.52 29.01 7.42
N SER A 66 -37.82 29.66 8.56
CA SER A 66 -37.95 31.12 8.62
C SER A 66 -36.58 31.81 8.57
N VAL A 67 -35.54 31.14 9.04
CA VAL A 67 -34.15 31.62 9.00
C VAL A 67 -33.28 30.59 8.29
N CYS A 68 -32.40 31.09 7.43
CA CYS A 68 -31.44 30.30 6.67
C CYS A 68 -30.04 30.51 7.25
N GLU A 69 -29.39 29.43 7.63
CA GLU A 69 -28.03 29.43 8.18
C GLU A 69 -27.05 28.92 7.12
N MET A 70 -25.83 29.45 7.10
CA MET A 70 -24.81 29.02 6.15
C MET A 70 -24.39 27.58 6.45
N ASN A 71 -24.32 26.73 5.43
CA ASN A 71 -23.76 25.40 5.56
C ASN A 71 -22.25 25.51 5.80
N THR A 72 -21.80 25.05 6.97
CA THR A 72 -20.40 25.04 7.37
C THR A 72 -19.67 23.73 7.05
N CYS A 73 -20.38 22.72 6.55
CA CYS A 73 -19.75 21.44 6.19
C CYS A 73 -18.85 21.55 4.97
N SER A 74 -17.74 20.81 4.99
CA SER A 74 -16.78 20.77 3.88
C SER A 74 -17.39 20.14 2.63
N VAL A 75 -16.73 20.29 1.48
CA VAL A 75 -17.24 19.76 0.20
C VAL A 75 -17.35 18.23 0.22
N GLU A 76 -16.52 17.56 1.02
CA GLU A 76 -16.46 16.11 1.21
C GLU A 76 -17.45 15.61 2.28
N GLU A 77 -18.17 16.53 2.91
CA GLU A 77 -19.12 16.27 3.99
C GLU A 77 -20.54 16.67 3.57
N LYS A 78 -21.53 16.08 4.23
CA LYS A 78 -22.94 16.42 4.10
C LYS A 78 -23.51 16.79 5.46
N PRO A 79 -24.40 17.79 5.52
CA PRO A 79 -25.08 18.14 6.74
C PRO A 79 -26.12 17.07 7.08
N LYS A 80 -25.99 16.45 8.25
CA LYS A 80 -27.01 15.61 8.86
C LYS A 80 -27.87 16.44 9.79
N ARG A 81 -29.15 16.56 9.45
CA ARG A 81 -30.15 17.24 10.26
C ARG A 81 -30.54 16.38 11.47
N THR A 82 -30.48 16.97 12.64
CA THR A 82 -30.99 16.40 13.90
C THR A 82 -32.01 17.37 14.48
N GLU A 83 -33.11 16.85 15.01
CA GLU A 83 -34.08 17.67 15.72
C GLU A 83 -33.59 17.95 17.14
N HIS A 84 -33.53 19.23 17.51
CA HIS A 84 -33.32 19.68 18.88
C HIS A 84 -34.69 20.08 19.48
N PRO A 85 -34.80 20.54 20.75
CA PRO A 85 -36.08 20.91 21.37
C PRO A 85 -37.00 21.72 20.44
N PRO A 86 -38.33 21.62 20.64
CA PRO A 86 -39.31 21.49 19.56
C PRO A 86 -39.17 22.56 18.47
N GLY A 87 -38.94 22.08 17.25
CA GLY A 87 -38.98 22.88 16.02
C GLY A 87 -37.64 23.44 15.56
N GLN A 88 -36.54 23.23 16.29
CA GLN A 88 -35.20 23.67 15.88
C GLN A 88 -34.38 22.53 15.25
N TYR A 89 -33.58 22.88 14.26
CA TYR A 89 -32.68 21.98 13.57
C TYR A 89 -31.23 22.25 13.95
N LEU A 90 -30.52 21.18 14.28
CA LEU A 90 -29.07 21.18 14.44
C LEU A 90 -28.46 20.38 13.29
N TYR A 91 -27.36 20.88 12.74
CA TYR A 91 -26.64 20.22 11.65
C TYR A 91 -25.28 19.73 12.12
N GLN A 92 -25.03 18.44 11.92
CA GLN A 92 -23.73 17.83 12.12
C GLN A 92 -23.15 17.39 10.78
N CYS A 93 -21.88 17.66 10.53
CA CYS A 93 -21.24 17.24 9.29
C CYS A 93 -20.87 15.76 9.39
N GLU A 94 -21.30 14.99 8.40
CA GLU A 94 -20.93 13.59 8.22
C GLU A 94 -20.25 13.40 6.86
N PRO A 95 -19.37 12.39 6.72
CA PRO A 95 -18.80 12.06 5.41
C PRO A 95 -19.89 11.85 4.36
N LYS A 96 -19.71 12.42 3.16
CA LYS A 96 -20.62 12.17 2.03
C LYS A 96 -20.65 10.69 1.67
N CYS A 97 -19.46 10.08 1.62
CA CYS A 97 -19.24 8.72 1.19
C CYS A 97 -19.14 7.74 2.38
N PRO A 98 -19.52 6.47 2.19
CA PRO A 98 -19.25 5.40 3.16
C PRO A 98 -17.76 5.22 3.44
N GLU A 99 -17.44 4.57 4.55
CA GLU A 99 -16.06 4.38 5.03
C GLU A 99 -15.10 3.71 4.02
N TYR A 100 -15.60 2.83 3.16
CA TYR A 100 -14.82 2.12 2.14
C TYR A 100 -14.70 2.89 0.81
N GLN A 101 -15.22 4.13 0.75
CA GLN A 101 -15.18 5.00 -0.43
C GLN A 101 -14.58 6.36 -0.08
N TYR A 102 -13.99 7.00 -1.07
CA TYR A 102 -13.55 8.39 -0.99
C TYR A 102 -14.36 9.24 -1.97
N PHE A 103 -14.50 10.53 -1.67
CA PHE A 103 -15.20 11.48 -2.51
C PHE A 103 -14.25 12.04 -3.57
N ASP A 104 -14.54 11.82 -4.85
CA ASP A 104 -13.82 12.40 -5.96
C ASP A 104 -14.45 13.74 -6.35
N SER A 105 -13.82 14.84 -5.93
CA SER A 105 -14.30 16.19 -6.20
C SER A 105 -14.35 16.57 -7.68
N LYS A 106 -13.62 15.86 -8.56
CA LYS A 106 -13.65 16.11 -10.01
C LYS A 106 -14.90 15.55 -10.68
N GLU A 107 -15.38 14.41 -10.19
CA GLU A 107 -16.55 13.72 -10.75
C GLU A 107 -17.79 13.87 -9.87
N ASP A 108 -17.69 14.53 -8.71
CA ASP A 108 -18.76 14.69 -7.70
C ASP A 108 -19.39 13.34 -7.30
N THR A 109 -18.57 12.28 -7.24
CA THR A 109 -19.01 10.91 -6.97
C THR A 109 -18.12 10.21 -5.95
N CYS A 110 -18.70 9.22 -5.25
CA CYS A 110 -17.96 8.37 -4.34
C CYS A 110 -17.31 7.19 -5.10
N LYS A 111 -16.01 7.02 -4.93
CA LYS A 111 -15.23 5.95 -5.54
C LYS A 111 -14.71 4.97 -4.49
N PRO A 112 -14.65 3.67 -4.78
CA PRO A 112 -14.10 2.70 -3.84
C PRO A 112 -12.62 3.00 -3.57
N LYS A 113 -12.20 2.83 -2.31
CA LYS A 113 -10.79 2.90 -1.93
C LYS A 113 -10.08 1.63 -2.40
N THR A 114 -8.91 1.80 -2.99
CA THR A 114 -8.02 0.74 -3.43
C THR A 114 -7.48 -0.03 -2.24
N GLN A 115 -7.75 -1.34 -2.19
CA GLN A 115 -7.16 -2.22 -1.18
C GLN A 115 -5.85 -2.79 -1.70
N CYS A 116 -4.72 -2.15 -1.36
CA CYS A 116 -3.40 -2.54 -1.91
C CYS A 116 -3.05 -4.01 -1.69
N ILE A 117 -3.50 -4.61 -0.59
CA ILE A 117 -3.27 -6.02 -0.26
C ILE A 117 -3.85 -6.95 -1.33
N THR A 118 -5.02 -6.62 -1.89
CA THR A 118 -5.65 -7.41 -2.96
C THR A 118 -4.85 -7.39 -4.27
N LEU A 119 -3.97 -6.39 -4.43
CA LEU A 119 -3.07 -6.24 -5.57
C LEU A 119 -1.67 -6.82 -5.30
N GLY A 120 -1.44 -7.45 -4.14
CA GLY A 120 -0.10 -7.89 -3.71
C GLY A 120 0.85 -6.73 -3.41
N LEU A 121 0.31 -5.55 -3.11
CA LEU A 121 1.05 -4.34 -2.75
C LEU A 121 0.85 -4.01 -1.27
N VAL A 122 1.70 -3.13 -0.75
CA VAL A 122 1.56 -2.58 0.60
C VAL A 122 1.05 -1.14 0.52
N GLU A 123 0.21 -0.74 1.48
CA GLU A 123 -0.22 0.65 1.59
C GLU A 123 0.94 1.54 2.00
N LYS A 124 1.26 2.52 1.16
CA LYS A 124 2.21 3.59 1.48
C LYS A 124 1.52 4.73 2.22
N ILE A 125 0.35 5.12 1.71
CA ILE A 125 -0.52 6.13 2.32
C ILE A 125 -1.93 5.54 2.34
N PRO A 126 -2.56 5.42 3.51
CA PRO A 126 -3.91 4.90 3.62
C PRO A 126 -4.92 5.89 3.06
N GLY A 127 -5.90 5.40 2.29
CA GLY A 127 -6.98 6.22 1.76
C GLY A 127 -7.93 6.68 2.87
N ASN A 128 -8.51 7.87 2.69
CA ASN A 128 -9.51 8.43 3.60
C ASN A 128 -10.73 8.91 2.80
N ASN A 129 -11.65 9.67 3.40
CA ASN A 129 -12.87 10.10 2.71
C ASN A 129 -12.63 11.12 1.58
N THR A 130 -11.40 11.61 1.40
CA THR A 130 -11.04 12.65 0.42
C THR A 130 -10.05 12.17 -0.65
N HIS A 131 -9.37 11.03 -0.43
CA HIS A 131 -8.43 10.49 -1.40
C HIS A 131 -8.30 8.97 -1.29
N ASP A 132 -7.88 8.37 -2.41
CA ASP A 132 -7.62 6.94 -2.52
C ASP A 132 -6.34 6.51 -1.79
N SER A 133 -6.25 5.23 -1.42
CA SER A 133 -5.02 4.62 -0.92
C SER A 133 -3.92 4.64 -1.99
N ILE A 134 -2.69 4.99 -1.59
CA ILE A 134 -1.53 4.94 -2.46
C ILE A 134 -0.74 3.67 -2.16
N CYS A 135 -0.66 2.79 -3.17
CA CYS A 135 0.02 1.51 -3.06
C CYS A 135 1.50 1.58 -3.46
N GLN A 136 2.34 0.76 -2.82
CA GLN A 136 3.74 0.58 -3.16
C GLN A 136 4.09 -0.91 -3.22
N LYS A 137 5.06 -1.27 -4.07
CA LYS A 137 5.61 -2.63 -4.08
C LYS A 137 6.28 -2.94 -2.73
N PRO A 138 6.10 -4.15 -2.19
CA PRO A 138 6.83 -4.57 -1.00
C PRO A 138 8.33 -4.41 -1.23
N HIS A 139 9.07 -3.96 -0.21
CA HIS A 139 10.53 -3.95 -0.31
C HIS A 139 11.04 -5.38 -0.36
N ASP A 140 11.80 -5.67 -1.42
CA ASP A 140 12.43 -6.97 -1.58
C ASP A 140 13.69 -7.02 -0.70
N ASN A 141 13.55 -7.54 0.52
CA ASN A 141 14.64 -7.66 1.50
C ASN A 141 15.77 -8.57 1.02
N ASN A 142 15.59 -9.25 -0.12
CA ASN A 142 16.58 -10.09 -0.75
C ASN A 142 17.91 -9.36 -0.98
N SER A 143 17.89 -8.07 -1.35
CA SER A 143 19.13 -7.30 -1.51
C SER A 143 19.93 -7.14 -0.22
N VAL A 144 19.26 -7.04 0.94
CA VAL A 144 19.94 -6.91 2.24
C VAL A 144 20.59 -8.24 2.63
N TYR A 145 19.87 -9.35 2.43
CA TYR A 145 20.42 -10.68 2.65
C TYR A 145 21.63 -10.96 1.76
N MET A 146 21.57 -10.60 0.47
CA MET A 146 22.69 -10.76 -0.45
C MET A 146 23.92 -9.95 -0.01
N ILE A 147 23.73 -8.70 0.45
CA ILE A 147 24.84 -7.87 0.98
C ILE A 147 25.44 -8.51 2.25
N LEU A 148 24.61 -9.00 3.17
CA LEU A 148 25.07 -9.67 4.38
C LEU A 148 25.85 -10.97 4.08
N CYS A 149 25.34 -11.79 3.15
CA CYS A 149 26.01 -13.01 2.71
C CYS A 149 27.38 -12.72 2.09
N PHE A 150 27.46 -11.75 1.16
CA PHE A 150 28.74 -11.35 0.58
C PHE A 150 29.73 -10.81 1.62
N GLY A 151 29.25 -9.97 2.55
CA GLY A 151 30.07 -9.47 3.65
C GLY A 151 30.66 -10.59 4.51
N PHE A 152 29.84 -11.59 4.88
CA PHE A 152 30.28 -12.72 5.69
C PHE A 152 31.31 -13.62 4.99
N VAL A 153 31.12 -13.88 3.68
CA VAL A 153 32.06 -14.67 2.88
C VAL A 153 33.42 -13.97 2.77
N LEU A 154 33.43 -12.66 2.51
CA LEU A 154 34.68 -11.88 2.40
C LEU A 154 35.44 -11.83 3.74
N LEU A 155 34.73 -11.64 4.85
CA LEU A 155 35.34 -11.68 6.19
C LEU A 155 35.95 -13.05 6.51
N SER A 156 35.25 -14.13 6.17
CA SER A 156 35.74 -15.49 6.38
C SER A 156 37.02 -15.76 5.56
N LEU A 157 37.05 -15.33 4.30
CA LEU A 157 38.19 -15.52 3.41
C LEU A 157 39.42 -14.73 3.88
N THR A 158 39.24 -13.48 4.30
CA THR A 158 40.33 -12.64 4.81
C THR A 158 40.94 -13.21 6.08
N LEU A 159 40.12 -13.70 7.01
CA LEU A 159 40.58 -14.39 8.21
C LEU A 159 41.33 -15.68 7.88
N PHE A 160 40.81 -16.48 6.93
CA PHE A 160 41.46 -17.71 6.50
C PHE A 160 42.85 -17.44 5.93
N ILE A 161 42.98 -16.45 5.04
CA ILE A 161 44.27 -16.03 4.45
C ILE A 161 45.22 -15.52 5.54
N PHE A 162 44.72 -14.75 6.51
CA PHE A 162 45.54 -14.23 7.60
C PHE A 162 46.07 -15.36 8.50
N VAL A 163 45.22 -16.32 8.87
CA VAL A 163 45.60 -17.51 9.64
C VAL A 163 46.58 -18.37 8.86
N SER A 164 46.33 -18.64 7.57
CA SER A 164 47.25 -19.43 6.76
C SER A 164 48.60 -18.74 6.63
N HIS A 165 48.63 -17.42 6.43
CA HIS A 165 49.86 -16.65 6.33
C HIS A 165 50.64 -16.63 7.66
N THR A 166 49.97 -16.44 8.80
CA THR A 166 50.61 -16.48 10.12
C THR A 166 51.13 -17.87 10.47
N CYS A 167 50.36 -18.92 10.17
CA CYS A 167 50.75 -20.32 10.31
C CYS A 167 52.00 -20.63 9.46
N TRP A 168 51.94 -20.29 8.17
CA TRP A 168 53.04 -20.44 7.24
C TRP A 168 54.30 -19.71 7.69
N ARG A 169 54.15 -18.48 8.18
CA ARG A 169 55.25 -17.68 8.72
C ARG A 169 55.86 -18.31 9.98
N ASN A 170 55.04 -18.90 10.87
CA ASN A 170 55.55 -19.61 12.04
C ASN A 170 56.27 -20.90 11.67
N ILE A 171 55.76 -21.68 10.72
CA ILE A 171 56.43 -22.90 10.23
C ILE A 171 57.79 -22.54 9.61
N ARG A 172 57.85 -21.48 8.79
CA ARG A 172 59.13 -20.98 8.24
C ARG A 172 60.11 -20.52 9.33
N LYS A 173 59.64 -19.85 10.38
CA LYS A 173 60.48 -19.46 11.52
C LYS A 173 61.03 -20.66 12.29
N GLN A 174 60.24 -21.74 12.42
CA GLN A 174 60.68 -23.00 13.04
C GLN A 174 61.67 -23.75 12.15
N ALA A 175 61.47 -23.75 10.83
CA ALA A 175 62.42 -24.32 9.87
C ALA A 175 63.76 -23.57 9.84
N ALA A 176 63.74 -22.24 10.00
CA ALA A 176 64.96 -21.43 10.08
C ALA A 176 65.71 -21.54 11.42
N ASN A 177 65.03 -21.95 12.51
CA ASN A 177 65.66 -22.11 13.84
C ASN A 177 66.21 -23.51 14.11
N LYS A 178 65.92 -24.51 13.27
CA LYS A 178 66.59 -25.82 13.37
C LYS A 178 67.99 -25.73 12.75
N LYS A 179 69.01 -25.41 13.57
CA LYS A 179 70.43 -25.65 13.22
C LYS A 179 70.66 -27.17 13.11
N PRO A 180 71.52 -27.65 12.18
CA PRO A 180 71.82 -29.07 12.08
C PRO A 180 72.57 -29.52 13.35
N ILE A 181 72.11 -30.62 13.93
CA ILE A 181 72.78 -31.29 15.05
C ILE A 181 74.16 -31.73 14.55
N GLN A 182 75.19 -31.23 15.22
CA GLN A 182 76.59 -31.56 15.04
C GLN A 182 76.78 -33.07 15.21
N ALA A 183 77.26 -33.74 14.17
CA ALA A 183 77.64 -35.15 14.24
C ALA A 183 78.80 -35.30 15.24
N VAL A 184 78.51 -35.93 16.39
CA VAL A 184 79.54 -36.35 17.34
C VAL A 184 80.28 -37.53 16.73
N GLN A 185 81.54 -37.26 16.36
CA GLN A 185 82.52 -38.28 16.01
C GLN A 185 82.84 -39.11 17.27
N CYS A 186 82.42 -40.37 17.31
CA CYS A 186 82.95 -41.35 18.27
C CYS A 186 83.82 -42.35 17.51
N LYS A 187 85.15 -42.19 17.65
CA LYS A 187 86.06 -43.35 17.62
C LYS A 187 86.14 -43.85 19.05
N THR A 188 85.87 -45.12 19.28
CA THR A 188 86.77 -46.09 19.92
C THR A 188 86.09 -47.46 19.83
N SER A 189 86.96 -48.45 19.79
CA SER A 189 86.83 -49.86 19.52
C SER A 189 85.79 -50.62 20.35
N ASP A 190 85.57 -51.84 19.87
CA ASP A 190 85.01 -53.00 20.57
C ASP A 190 83.49 -53.07 20.63
N PHE A 191 82.88 -53.71 19.62
CA PHE A 191 82.22 -55.00 19.81
C PHE A 191 81.84 -55.61 18.45
N HIS A 192 82.36 -56.80 18.20
CA HIS A 192 81.98 -57.70 17.13
C HIS A 192 80.53 -58.20 17.32
N LEU A 193 79.71 -58.17 16.25
CA LEU A 193 79.03 -59.36 15.72
C LEU A 193 78.15 -59.06 14.47
N SER A 194 78.23 -60.02 13.54
CA SER A 194 77.55 -60.28 12.25
C SER A 194 76.05 -59.90 12.17
N LYS A 195 75.54 -59.35 11.05
CA LYS A 195 75.33 -59.85 9.66
C LYS A 195 73.88 -60.30 9.45
N GLU A 196 73.03 -59.32 9.21
CA GLU A 196 71.74 -59.32 8.48
C GLU A 196 71.12 -57.96 8.84
N GLU A 197 70.83 -57.00 7.96
CA GLU A 197 70.39 -57.04 6.59
C GLU A 197 70.91 -55.77 5.91
N SER A 198 71.72 -55.97 4.88
CA SER A 198 72.35 -54.95 4.06
C SER A 198 71.37 -54.40 3.03
N GLY A 199 71.50 -53.10 2.73
CA GLY A 199 71.04 -52.47 1.48
C GLY A 199 69.87 -51.53 1.74
N PHE A 200 70.03 -50.23 1.96
CA PHE A 200 70.76 -49.26 1.12
C PHE A 200 70.52 -49.50 -0.37
N GLN A 201 69.61 -48.71 -0.97
CA GLN A 201 69.94 -47.61 -1.88
C GLN A 201 68.62 -47.24 -2.62
N LEU A 202 67.93 -46.14 -2.29
CA LEU A 202 68.14 -44.77 -2.81
C LEU A 202 67.66 -44.60 -4.27
N VAL A 203 67.20 -43.37 -4.54
CA VAL A 203 67.07 -42.70 -5.84
C VAL A 203 65.71 -42.90 -6.54
N ILE A 204 65.04 -41.90 -7.12
CA ILE A 204 64.85 -40.43 -6.99
C ILE A 204 63.79 -40.11 -8.08
N GLN A 205 63.05 -39.01 -7.88
CA GLN A 205 62.38 -38.12 -8.84
C GLN A 205 62.24 -38.55 -10.32
N ASP A 206 61.08 -38.26 -10.92
CA ASP A 206 60.95 -37.14 -11.89
C ASP A 206 59.47 -36.89 -12.24
N GLU A 207 59.01 -35.63 -12.21
CA GLU A 207 58.70 -34.77 -13.39
C GLU A 207 57.54 -35.31 -14.25
N SER A 208 56.70 -34.55 -14.94
CA SER A 208 56.31 -33.14 -15.04
C SER A 208 55.21 -33.13 -16.12
N LYS A 209 54.25 -32.19 -16.05
CA LYS A 209 53.32 -31.78 -17.14
C LYS A 209 52.37 -32.90 -17.66
N ASP A 210 51.17 -32.67 -18.18
CA ASP A 210 50.67 -31.51 -18.90
C ASP A 210 49.12 -31.47 -18.82
N SER A 211 48.62 -30.37 -19.36
CA SER A 211 47.28 -29.84 -19.51
C SER A 211 46.27 -30.64 -20.37
N SER A 212 44.99 -30.21 -20.26
CA SER A 212 43.88 -30.21 -21.24
C SER A 212 42.89 -31.39 -21.35
N SER A 213 41.68 -31.14 -20.84
CA SER A 213 40.38 -31.01 -21.55
C SER A 213 39.71 -32.17 -22.32
N LEU A 214 38.36 -32.07 -22.35
CA LEU A 214 37.30 -32.79 -23.09
C LEU A 214 36.82 -34.10 -22.44
N SER A 215 35.51 -34.38 -22.32
CA SER A 215 34.35 -33.87 -23.05
C SER A 215 33.04 -34.06 -22.25
N MET A 216 32.09 -33.21 -22.61
CA MET A 216 30.66 -33.21 -22.31
C MET A 216 29.97 -34.30 -23.15
N GLU A 217 29.01 -35.03 -22.59
CA GLU A 217 27.91 -35.62 -23.38
C GLU A 217 26.68 -35.88 -22.50
N ASP A 218 25.62 -35.16 -22.81
CA ASP A 218 24.23 -35.41 -22.44
C ASP A 218 23.77 -36.80 -22.90
N LEU A 219 22.89 -37.46 -22.14
CA LEU A 219 21.61 -37.88 -22.72
C LEU A 219 20.52 -38.14 -21.68
N GLU A 220 19.39 -37.53 -21.98
CA GLU A 220 18.07 -37.54 -21.39
C GLU A 220 17.38 -38.94 -21.43
N LYS A 221 16.53 -39.24 -20.43
CA LYS A 221 15.05 -39.30 -20.54
C LYS A 221 14.34 -40.52 -19.86
N VAL A 222 13.25 -40.14 -19.17
CA VAL A 222 11.98 -40.85 -18.83
C VAL A 222 11.93 -41.81 -17.63
N SER A 223 11.26 -41.39 -16.54
CA SER A 223 9.96 -41.99 -16.15
C SER A 223 9.17 -41.09 -15.20
N SER A 224 8.04 -40.60 -15.70
CA SER A 224 6.94 -39.97 -14.98
C SER A 224 6.08 -41.02 -14.26
N LEU A 225 5.79 -40.84 -12.96
CA LEU A 225 4.59 -41.33 -12.29
C LEU A 225 4.46 -40.74 -10.87
N SER A 226 3.26 -40.21 -10.61
CA SER A 226 2.72 -39.58 -9.38
C SER A 226 2.93 -38.08 -9.20
#